data_AF-A0A846UC66-F1
#
_entry.id   AF-A0A846UC66-F1
#
_cell.length_a   1.000
_cell.length_b   1.000
_cell.length_c   1.000
_cell.angle_alpha   90.00
_cell.angle_beta   90.00
_cell.angle_gamma   90.00
#
_symmetry.space_group_name_H-M   'P 1'
#
loop_
_entity.id
_entity.type
_entity.pdbx_description
1 polymer ?
#
loop_
_entity_poly.entity_id
_entity_poly.type
_entity_poly.pdbx_seq_one_letter_code
_entity_poly.pdbx_strand_id
1 'polypeptide(L)'
;MRILLPALAVLMLFAGSAQALTLDAKKLARYDASYQRCEAMYPEMKGQRDVAYLRLYHVPEDQKMLGKLAALRKSSAYAAEQKRLKKTPVAPASAASGPLAQQCQALWGEAQRTKK
;
A
#
# COMPACT_ATOMS: atom_id res chain seq x y z
N MET A 1 53.86 -6.62 -36.79
CA MET A 1 53.53 -5.69 -35.70
C MET A 1 52.48 -6.35 -34.82
N ARG A 2 52.81 -6.68 -33.57
CA ARG A 2 51.88 -7.18 -32.55
C ARG A 2 51.25 -5.97 -31.87
N ILE A 3 49.94 -5.79 -31.99
CA ILE A 3 49.21 -4.78 -31.21
C ILE A 3 48.30 -5.53 -30.24
N LEU A 4 48.56 -5.27 -28.95
CA LEU A 4 47.95 -5.86 -27.77
C LEU A 4 46.46 -5.51 -27.63
N LEU A 5 45.73 -6.45 -27.01
CA LEU A 5 44.35 -6.38 -26.56
C LEU A 5 43.95 -5.02 -25.94
N PRO A 6 42.80 -4.44 -26.29
CA PRO A 6 42.11 -3.52 -25.41
C PRO A 6 41.20 -4.32 -24.45
N ALA A 7 41.38 -4.06 -23.16
CA ALA A 7 40.63 -4.63 -22.06
C ALA A 7 39.12 -4.42 -22.21
N LEU A 8 38.35 -5.51 -22.22
CA LEU A 8 36.90 -5.48 -22.15
C LEU A 8 36.50 -5.13 -20.71
N ALA A 9 36.24 -3.85 -20.45
CA ALA A 9 35.72 -3.37 -19.18
C ALA A 9 34.28 -3.88 -18.98
N VAL A 10 34.15 -4.97 -18.23
CA VAL A 10 32.88 -5.44 -17.67
C VAL A 10 32.53 -4.51 -16.51
N LEU A 11 31.62 -3.56 -16.73
CA LEU A 11 30.98 -2.77 -15.67
C LEU A 11 29.63 -2.24 -16.14
N MET A 12 28.69 -3.16 -16.40
CA MET A 12 27.26 -2.86 -16.36
C MET A 12 26.71 -3.39 -15.04
N LEU A 13 27.08 -2.73 -13.94
CA LEU A 13 26.23 -2.72 -12.76
C LEU A 13 24.98 -1.95 -13.16
N PHE A 14 23.98 -2.68 -13.66
CA PHE A 14 22.59 -2.26 -13.53
C PHE A 14 22.32 -2.18 -12.02
N ALA A 15 22.69 -1.05 -11.42
CA ALA A 15 22.00 -0.51 -10.28
C ALA A 15 20.59 -0.20 -10.80
N GLY A 16 19.78 -1.25 -10.91
CA GLY A 16 18.35 -1.10 -10.99
C GLY A 16 18.00 -0.25 -9.79
N SER A 17 17.68 1.01 -10.04
CA SER A 17 17.09 1.90 -9.09
C SER A 17 15.85 1.17 -8.59
N ALA A 18 16.00 0.42 -7.50
CA ALA A 18 14.90 0.04 -6.67
C ALA A 18 14.30 1.38 -6.29
N GLN A 19 13.30 1.81 -7.05
CA GLN A 19 12.40 2.88 -6.68
C GLN A 19 11.84 2.36 -5.37
N ALA A 20 12.48 2.76 -4.27
CA ALA A 20 12.05 2.44 -2.94
C ALA A 20 10.71 3.15 -2.84
N LEU A 21 9.65 2.44 -3.21
CA LEU A 21 8.30 2.91 -3.09
C LEU A 21 8.13 3.20 -1.60
N THR A 22 8.23 4.48 -1.24
CA THR A 22 8.29 4.89 0.15
C THR A 22 6.92 4.65 0.74
N LEU A 23 6.78 3.53 1.45
CA LEU A 23 5.63 3.28 2.28
C LEU A 23 5.52 4.43 3.30
N ASP A 24 4.56 5.32 3.07
CA ASP A 24 4.38 6.53 3.87
C ASP A 24 3.38 6.28 5.02
N ALA A 25 3.77 6.71 6.23
CA ALA A 25 2.99 6.51 7.43
C ALA A 25 1.63 7.24 7.39
N LYS A 26 1.57 8.44 6.78
CA LYS A 26 0.32 9.22 6.70
C LYS A 26 -0.64 8.62 5.68
N LYS A 27 -0.14 8.20 4.52
CA LYS A 27 -0.92 7.48 3.49
C LYS A 27 -1.48 6.18 4.06
N LEU A 28 -0.68 5.41 4.79
CA LEU A 28 -1.14 4.19 5.46
C LEU A 28 -2.25 4.47 6.48
N ALA A 29 -2.13 5.53 7.29
CA ALA A 29 -3.18 5.91 8.25
C ALA A 29 -4.51 6.27 7.57
N ARG A 30 -4.48 7.03 6.47
CA ARG A 30 -5.68 7.41 5.70
C ARG A 30 -6.33 6.20 5.03
N TYR A 31 -5.50 5.31 4.51
CA TYR A 31 -5.94 4.06 3.93
C TYR A 31 -6.61 3.18 4.98
N ASP A 32 -5.94 2.92 6.12
CA ASP A 32 -6.47 2.08 7.19
C ASP A 32 -7.82 2.61 7.70
N ALA A 33 -7.97 3.93 7.88
CA ALA A 33 -9.23 4.56 8.29
C ALA A 33 -10.35 4.41 7.24
N SER A 34 -10.00 4.40 5.95
CA SER A 34 -10.98 4.19 4.87
C SER A 34 -11.33 2.72 4.72
N TYR A 35 -10.35 1.83 4.87
CA TYR A 35 -10.52 0.39 4.82
C TYR A 35 -11.44 -0.11 5.94
N GLN A 36 -11.28 0.40 7.17
CA GLN A 36 -12.16 0.06 8.29
C GLN A 36 -13.63 0.41 8.03
N ARG A 37 -13.90 1.50 7.30
CA ARG A 37 -15.27 1.84 6.88
C ARG A 37 -15.81 0.84 5.87
N CYS A 38 -14.97 0.38 4.94
CA CYS A 38 -15.34 -0.66 3.99
C CYS A 38 -15.53 -2.02 4.65
N GLU A 39 -14.67 -2.42 5.61
CA GLU A 39 -14.82 -3.66 6.38
C GLU A 39 -16.14 -3.72 7.16
N ALA A 40 -16.65 -2.57 7.63
CA ALA A 40 -17.95 -2.50 8.30
C ALA A 40 -19.13 -2.79 7.36
N MET A 41 -18.98 -2.52 6.06
CA MET A 41 -20.00 -2.79 5.03
C MET A 41 -19.81 -4.15 4.34
N TYR A 42 -18.58 -4.61 4.20
CA TYR A 42 -18.17 -5.83 3.50
C TYR A 42 -17.25 -6.66 4.41
N PRO A 43 -17.80 -7.49 5.31
CA PRO A 43 -17.03 -8.28 6.26
C PRO A 43 -16.02 -9.24 5.61
N GLU A 44 -16.23 -9.64 4.35
CA GLU A 44 -15.31 -10.46 3.57
C GLU A 44 -13.95 -9.80 3.30
N MET A 45 -13.86 -8.48 3.45
CA MET A 45 -12.61 -7.72 3.36
C MET A 45 -11.72 -7.90 4.59
N LYS A 46 -12.25 -8.44 5.68
CA LYS A 46 -11.55 -8.54 6.96
C LYS A 46 -10.24 -9.33 6.80
N GLY A 47 -9.15 -8.72 7.27
CA GLY A 47 -7.82 -9.33 7.22
C GLY A 47 -7.11 -9.20 5.86
N GLN A 48 -7.75 -8.60 4.85
CA GLN A 48 -7.13 -8.35 3.54
C GLN A 48 -6.52 -6.95 3.42
N ARG A 49 -6.59 -6.12 4.47
CA ARG A 49 -6.15 -4.71 4.45
C ARG A 49 -4.70 -4.55 3.99
N ASP A 50 -3.79 -5.28 4.60
CA ASP A 50 -2.36 -5.10 4.36
C ASP A 50 -1.98 -5.58 2.97
N VAL A 51 -2.54 -6.73 2.57
CA VAL A 51 -2.42 -7.29 1.22
C VAL A 51 -2.98 -6.31 0.17
N ALA A 52 -4.18 -5.78 0.39
CA ALA A 52 -4.81 -4.82 -0.51
C ALA A 52 -4.04 -3.50 -0.60
N TYR A 53 -3.42 -3.03 0.49
CA TYR A 53 -2.55 -1.86 0.47
C TYR A 53 -1.31 -2.10 -0.39
N LEU A 54 -0.64 -3.24 -0.20
CA LEU A 54 0.54 -3.58 -0.99
C LEU A 54 0.19 -3.71 -2.48
N ARG A 55 -0.94 -4.36 -2.81
CA ARG A 55 -1.45 -4.46 -4.19
C ARG A 55 -1.74 -3.10 -4.82
N LEU A 56 -2.42 -2.22 -4.10
CA LEU A 56 -2.76 -0.86 -4.58
C LEU A 56 -1.51 -0.08 -4.99
N TYR A 57 -0.39 -0.33 -4.31
CA TYR A 57 0.88 0.33 -4.56
C TYR A 57 1.85 -0.53 -5.39
N HIS A 58 1.39 -1.65 -5.96
CA HIS A 58 2.21 -2.59 -6.73
C HIS A 58 3.48 -3.06 -5.99
N VAL A 59 3.36 -3.24 -4.67
CA VAL A 59 4.43 -3.71 -3.78
C VAL A 59 4.27 -5.22 -3.56
N PRO A 60 5.38 -5.99 -3.50
CA PRO A 60 5.33 -7.40 -3.17
C PRO A 60 4.66 -7.68 -1.82
N GLU A 61 3.80 -8.71 -1.78
CA GLU A 61 3.06 -9.19 -0.60
C GLU A 61 3.91 -10.12 0.29
N ASP A 62 5.20 -9.84 0.42
CA ASP A 62 6.11 -10.66 1.23
C ASP A 62 6.05 -10.29 2.73
N GLN A 63 6.55 -11.20 3.58
CA GLN A 63 6.59 -10.98 5.03
C GLN A 63 7.42 -9.74 5.43
N LYS A 64 8.42 -9.35 4.63
CA LYS A 64 9.26 -8.18 4.90
C LYS A 64 8.45 -6.90 4.72
N MET A 65 7.65 -6.79 3.66
CA MET A 65 6.80 -5.63 3.40
C MET A 65 5.63 -5.56 4.39
N LEU A 66 5.04 -6.70 4.75
CA LEU A 66 4.06 -6.77 5.85
C LEU A 66 4.67 -6.29 7.17
N GLY A 67 5.90 -6.72 7.49
CA GLY A 67 6.64 -6.24 8.66
C GLY A 67 6.89 -4.73 8.64
N LYS A 68 7.20 -4.15 7.48
CA LYS A 68 7.35 -2.70 7.31
C LYS A 68 6.04 -1.95 7.56
N LEU A 69 4.90 -2.45 7.06
CA LEU A 69 3.59 -1.85 7.36
C LEU A 69 3.29 -1.88 8.86
N ALA A 70 3.56 -3.00 9.53
CA ALA A 70 3.40 -3.11 10.98
C ALA A 70 4.30 -2.12 11.74
N ALA A 71 5.55 -1.94 11.30
CA ALA A 71 6.46 -0.95 11.88
C ALA A 71 5.96 0.49 11.64
N LEU A 72 5.48 0.82 10.45
CA LEU A 72 4.92 2.14 10.14
C LEU A 72 3.72 2.49 11.01
N ARG A 73 2.87 1.52 11.35
CA ARG A 73 1.73 1.72 12.26
C ARG A 73 2.15 2.06 13.69
N LYS A 74 3.37 1.72 14.09
CA LYS A 74 3.96 2.10 15.38
C LYS A 74 4.61 3.48 15.36
N SER A 75 4.73 4.11 14.19
CA SER A 75 5.39 5.42 14.07
C SER A 75 4.51 6.56 14.63
N SER A 76 5.17 7.60 15.13
CA SER A 76 4.50 8.82 15.60
C SER A 76 3.73 9.53 14.48
N ALA A 77 4.25 9.50 13.25
CA ALA A 77 3.60 10.08 12.08
C ALA A 77 2.25 9.40 11.77
N TYR A 78 2.20 8.06 11.86
CA TYR A 78 0.95 7.31 11.70
C TYR A 78 -0.05 7.65 12.82
N ALA A 79 0.40 7.63 14.08
CA ALA A 79 -0.46 7.90 15.22
C ALA A 79 -1.02 9.34 15.21
N ALA A 80 -0.21 10.32 14.84
CA ALA A 80 -0.62 11.71 14.69
C ALA A 80 -1.69 11.87 13.60
N GLU A 81 -1.53 11.19 12.45
CA GLU A 81 -2.52 11.24 11.37
C GLU A 81 -3.82 10.53 11.75
N GLN A 82 -3.76 9.36 12.38
CA GLN A 82 -4.94 8.68 12.95
C GLN A 82 -5.70 9.60 13.92
N LYS A 83 -5.00 10.30 14.81
CA LYS A 83 -5.62 11.25 15.74
C LYS A 83 -6.25 12.44 15.00
N ARG A 84 -5.63 12.92 13.92
CA ARG A 84 -6.19 13.98 13.06
C ARG A 84 -7.47 13.52 12.39
N LEU A 85 -7.47 12.33 11.79
CA LEU A 85 -8.64 11.76 11.09
C LEU A 85 -9.83 11.54 12.02
N LYS A 86 -9.60 11.11 13.26
CA LYS A 86 -10.66 10.98 14.28
C LYS A 86 -11.29 12.32 14.68
N LYS A 87 -10.54 13.41 14.61
CA LYS A 87 -11.01 14.77 14.94
C LYS A 87 -11.74 15.44 13.79
N THR A 88 -11.50 15.01 12.56
CA THR A 88 -12.22 15.51 11.39
C THR A 88 -13.57 14.79 11.32
N PRO A 89 -14.71 15.50 11.40
CA PRO A 89 -16.01 14.90 11.17
C PRO A 89 -16.05 14.45 9.71
N VAL A 90 -15.92 13.14 9.50
CA VAL A 90 -16.19 12.55 8.20
C VAL A 90 -17.68 12.24 8.20
N ALA A 91 -18.41 12.76 7.22
CA ALA A 91 -19.83 12.44 7.06
C ALA A 91 -20.02 10.92 7.11
N PRO A 92 -21.03 10.43 7.84
CA PRO A 92 -21.28 9.00 7.94
C PRO A 92 -21.41 8.43 6.52
N ALA A 93 -20.84 7.25 6.35
CA ALA A 93 -21.02 6.43 5.18
C ALA A 93 -22.52 6.24 4.91
N SER A 94 -23.14 7.09 4.08
CA SER A 94 -24.50 6.83 3.63
C SER A 94 -24.53 5.48 2.92
N ALA A 95 -25.54 4.70 3.27
CA ALA A 95 -25.77 3.27 3.04
C ALA A 95 -25.28 2.70 1.70
N ALA A 96 -25.20 1.37 1.65
CA ALA A 96 -24.72 0.42 0.62
C ALA A 96 -24.88 0.75 -0.90
N SER A 97 -25.50 1.86 -1.26
CA SER A 97 -25.69 2.37 -2.64
C SER A 97 -25.02 3.74 -2.89
N GLY A 98 -24.31 4.30 -1.92
CA GLY A 98 -23.67 5.62 -2.03
C GLY A 98 -22.28 5.60 -2.70
N PRO A 99 -21.68 6.78 -2.98
CA PRO A 99 -20.34 6.89 -3.55
C PRO A 99 -19.25 6.16 -2.75
N LEU A 100 -19.46 5.96 -1.44
CA LEU A 100 -18.55 5.17 -0.61
C LEU A 100 -18.65 3.68 -0.91
N ALA A 101 -19.85 3.14 -1.17
CA ALA A 101 -20.02 1.74 -1.54
C ALA A 101 -19.29 1.44 -2.87
N GLN A 102 -19.38 2.34 -3.85
CA GLN A 102 -18.61 2.25 -5.09
C GLN A 102 -17.09 2.30 -4.85
N GLN A 103 -16.62 3.18 -3.96
CA GLN A 103 -15.20 3.24 -3.59
C GLN A 103 -14.73 1.96 -2.89
N CYS A 104 -15.53 1.39 -1.99
CA CYS A 104 -15.23 0.15 -1.30
C CYS A 104 -15.25 -1.05 -2.26
N GLN A 105 -16.22 -1.11 -3.18
CA GLN A 105 -16.29 -2.13 -4.23
C GLN A 105 -15.10 -2.04 -5.20
N ALA A 106 -14.71 -0.83 -5.61
CA ALA A 106 -13.52 -0.64 -6.45
C ALA A 106 -12.25 -1.11 -5.72
N LEU A 107 -12.09 -0.71 -4.45
CA LEU A 107 -10.98 -1.14 -3.61
C LEU A 107 -10.94 -2.66 -3.44
N TRP A 108 -12.11 -3.28 -3.26
CA TRP A 108 -12.23 -4.72 -3.15
C TRP A 108 -11.97 -5.44 -4.47
N GLY A 109 -12.44 -4.90 -5.60
CA GLY A 109 -12.16 -5.42 -6.93
C GLY A 109 -10.66 -5.45 -7.22
N GLU A 110 -9.92 -4.40 -6.85
CA GLU A 110 -8.46 -4.39 -6.93
C GLU A 110 -7.82 -5.44 -6.02
N ALA A 111 -8.35 -5.63 -4.81
CA ALA A 111 -7.90 -6.70 -3.93
C ALA A 111 -8.21 -8.10 -4.49
N GLN A 112 -9.23 -8.30 -5.33
CA GLN A 112 -9.59 -9.61 -5.87
C GLN A 112 -8.90 -9.99 -7.19
N ARG A 113 -8.33 -9.03 -7.93
CA ARG A 113 -7.81 -9.23 -9.30
C ARG A 113 -6.75 -10.33 -9.46
N THR A 114 -6.15 -10.84 -8.40
CA THR A 114 -5.13 -11.90 -8.45
C THR A 114 -5.63 -13.31 -8.10
N LYS A 115 -6.93 -13.51 -7.83
CA LYS A 115 -7.52 -14.84 -7.62
C LYS A 115 -7.92 -15.58 -8.91
N LYS A 116 -7.53 -15.08 -10.08
CA LYS A 116 -7.86 -15.70 -11.38
C LYS A 116 -6.65 -16.36 -12.00
#